data_AF-A0A2R7T066-F1
#
_entry.id   AF-A0A2R7T066-F1
#
_cell.length_a   1.000
_cell.length_b   1.000
_cell.length_c   1.000
_cell.angle_alpha   90.00
_cell.angle_beta   90.00
_cell.angle_gamma   90.00
#
_symmetry.space_group_name_H-M   'P 1'
#
loop_
_entity.id
_entity.type
_entity.pdbx_description
1 polymer ?
#
loop_
_entity_poly.entity_id
_entity_poly.type
_entity_poly.pdbx_seq_one_letter_code
_entity_poly.pdbx_strand_id
1 'polypeptide(L)' 'MNPIQAVIQAALDSIQQPALAADPQGRVLAGNAAARALLQAPAAGALDAAWQQCLGPTGWQQWQAALAPGQP' A
#
# COMPACT_ATOMS: atom_id res chain seq x y z
N MET A 1 16.85 8.60 7.56
CA MET A 1 15.43 8.33 7.26
C MET A 1 14.91 9.47 6.39
N ASN A 2 14.23 9.21 5.27
CA ASN A 2 13.73 10.27 4.39
C ASN A 2 12.57 11.01 5.11
N PRO A 3 12.63 12.34 5.27
CA PRO A 3 11.61 13.10 6.01
C PRO A 3 10.19 12.95 5.42
N ILE A 4 10.07 12.78 4.10
CA ILE A 4 8.78 12.60 3.42
C ILE A 4 8.14 11.27 3.85
N GLN A 5 8.94 10.22 3.99
CA GLN A 5 8.46 8.90 4.39
C GLN A 5 7.94 8.90 5.84
N ALA A 6 8.55 9.70 6.72
CA ALA A 6 8.09 9.88 8.09
C ALA A 6 6.72 10.57 8.14
N VAL A 7 6.49 11.58 7.30
CA VAL A 7 5.19 12.28 7.21
C VAL A 7 4.11 11.35 6.67
N ILE A 8 4.40 10.58 5.61
CA ILE A 8 3.46 9.59 5.06
C ILE A 8 3.09 8.56 6.13
N GLN A 9 4.06 8.07 6.89
CA GLN A 9 3.80 7.10 7.95
C GLN A 9 2.93 7.71 9.07
N ALA A 10 3.22 8.93 9.51
CA ALA A 10 2.40 9.61 10.53
C ALA A 10 0.95 9.83 10.06
N ALA A 11 0.75 10.19 8.79
CA ALA A 11 -0.59 10.31 8.22
C ALA A 11 -1.33 8.96 8.21
N LEU A 12 -0.66 7.88 7.78
CA LEU A 12 -1.23 6.53 7.79
C LEU A 12 -1.61 6.05 9.20
N ASP A 13 -0.75 6.33 10.19
CA ASP A 13 -0.98 5.91 11.58
C ASP A 13 -2.15 6.68 12.24
N SER A 14 -2.56 7.82 11.68
CA SER A 14 -3.76 8.54 12.12
C SER A 14 -5.07 7.90 11.64
N ILE A 15 -5.01 7.04 10.62
CA ILE A 15 -6.18 6.36 10.05
C ILE A 15 -6.53 5.14 10.89
N GLN A 16 -7.76 5.10 11.41
CA GLN A 16 -8.28 4.01 12.25
C GLN A 16 -8.47 2.69 11.50
N GLN A 17 -8.72 2.76 10.19
CA GLN A 17 -8.92 1.59 9.32
C GLN A 17 -7.59 1.14 8.69
N PRO A 18 -7.48 -0.11 8.22
CA PRO A 18 -6.33 -0.56 7.45
C PRO A 18 -6.07 0.36 6.25
N ALA A 19 -4.86 0.92 6.17
CA ALA A 19 -4.49 1.86 5.12
C ALA A 19 -3.10 1.54 4.53
N LEU A 20 -3.00 1.68 3.22
CA LEU A 20 -1.77 1.55 2.43
C LEU A 20 -1.52 2.86 1.69
N ALA A 21 -0.25 3.23 1.53
CA ALA A 21 0.18 4.27 0.62
C ALA A 21 0.97 3.65 -0.53
N ALA A 22 0.60 3.99 -1.75
CA ALA A 22 1.26 3.54 -2.97
C ALA A 22 1.81 4.73 -3.77
N ASP A 23 2.82 4.47 -4.61
CA ASP A 23 3.26 5.43 -5.61
C ASP A 23 2.29 5.47 -6.81
N PRO A 24 2.46 6.42 -7.76
CA PRO A 24 1.62 6.49 -8.95
C PRO A 24 1.70 5.27 -9.88
N GLN A 25 2.71 4.41 -9.71
CA GLN A 25 2.83 3.14 -10.44
C GLN A 25 2.10 1.99 -9.73
N GLY A 26 1.51 2.26 -8.56
CA GLY A 26 0.75 1.30 -7.77
C GLY A 26 1.58 0.43 -6.85
N ARG A 27 2.87 0.72 -6.69
CA ARG A 27 3.74 0.01 -5.75
C ARG A 27 3.47 0.50 -4.34
N VAL A 28 3.23 -0.42 -3.41
CA VAL A 28 3.00 -0.06 -2.01
C VAL A 28 4.32 0.36 -1.35
N LEU A 29 4.33 1.57 -0.78
CA LEU A 29 5.50 2.16 -0.12
C LEU A 29 5.41 2.11 1.40
N ALA A 30 4.19 2.15 1.94
CA ALA A 30 3.93 2.16 3.38
C ALA A 30 2.52 1.66 3.70
N GLY A 31 2.29 1.35 4.98
CA GLY A 31 0.98 1.01 5.52
C GLY A 31 0.98 1.14 7.03
N ASN A 32 -0.20 1.35 7.61
CA ASN A 32 -0.35 1.42 9.06
C ASN A 32 -0.27 0.03 9.72
N ALA A 33 -0.24 0.00 11.05
CA ALA A 33 -0.14 -1.25 11.80
C ALA A 33 -1.29 -2.23 11.49
N ALA A 34 -2.50 -1.73 11.30
CA ALA A 34 -3.67 -2.54 10.97
C ALA A 34 -3.54 -3.23 9.60
N ALA A 35 -3.09 -2.51 8.56
CA ALA A 35 -2.84 -3.10 7.24
C ALA A 35 -1.74 -4.15 7.27
N ARG A 36 -0.64 -3.89 8.00
CA ARG A 36 0.46 -4.86 8.17
C ARG A 36 0.00 -6.15 8.84
N ALA A 37 -0.88 -6.04 9.85
CA ALA A 37 -1.44 -7.19 10.54
C ALA A 37 -2.31 -8.05 9.62
N LEU A 38 -3.18 -7.42 8.81
CA LEU A 38 -4.02 -8.13 7.85
C LEU A 38 -3.22 -8.83 6.75
N LEU A 39 -2.19 -8.16 6.23
CA LEU A 39 -1.33 -8.70 5.19
C LEU A 39 -0.24 -9.65 5.72
N GLN A 40 -0.16 -9.84 7.04
CA GLN A 40 0.88 -10.65 7.70
C GLN A 40 2.30 -10.23 7.27
N ALA A 41 2.51 -8.92 7.06
CA ALA A 41 3.73 -8.34 6.52
C ALA A 41 4.43 -7.47 7.59
N PRO A 42 5.34 -8.04 8.39
CA PRO A 42 5.90 -7.36 9.57
C PRO A 42 6.85 -6.20 9.23
N ALA A 43 7.37 -6.14 7.99
CA ALA A 43 8.29 -5.09 7.55
C ALA A 43 7.77 -4.36 6.30
N ALA A 44 8.09 -3.07 6.21
CA ALA A 44 7.68 -2.22 5.08
C ALA A 44 8.11 -2.77 3.70
N GLY A 45 9.27 -3.45 3.64
CA GLY A 45 9.79 -4.04 2.40
C GLY A 45 9.01 -5.27 1.90
N ALA A 46 8.22 -5.92 2.74
CA ALA A 46 7.41 -7.09 2.38
C ALA A 46 5.95 -6.73 2.04
N LEU A 47 5.54 -5.48 2.30
CA LEU A 47 4.15 -5.07 2.24
C LEU A 47 3.58 -5.08 0.81
N ASP A 48 4.39 -4.66 -0.16
CA ASP A 48 4.04 -4.65 -1.58
C ASP A 48 3.84 -6.08 -2.13
N ALA A 49 4.76 -6.99 -1.82
CA ALA A 49 4.63 -8.39 -2.20
C ALA A 49 3.40 -9.05 -1.57
N ALA A 50 3.14 -8.79 -0.28
CA ALA A 50 1.97 -9.30 0.41
C ALA A 50 0.66 -8.74 -0.17
N TRP A 51 0.64 -7.46 -0.56
CA TRP A 51 -0.50 -6.84 -1.24
C TRP A 51 -0.76 -7.46 -2.62
N GLN A 52 0.27 -7.63 -3.44
CA GLN A 52 0.17 -8.29 -4.74
C GLN A 52 -0.33 -9.73 -4.61
N GLN A 53 0.17 -10.47 -3.62
CA GLN A 53 -0.28 -11.82 -3.33
C GLN A 53 -1.75 -11.85 -2.88
N CYS A 54 -2.18 -10.89 -2.06
CA CYS A 54 -3.56 -10.78 -1.59
C CYS A 54 -4.55 -10.51 -2.73
N LEU A 55 -4.19 -9.63 -3.67
CA LEU A 55 -5.02 -9.33 -4.84
C LEU A 55 -5.10 -10.48 -5.85
N GLY A 56 -4.05 -11.30 -5.92
CA GLY A 56 -3.88 -12.30 -6.97
C GLY A 56 -3.72 -11.66 -8.36
N PRO A 57 -3.57 -12.48 -9.41
CA PRO A 57 -3.24 -11.99 -10.75
C PRO A 57 -4.33 -11.08 -11.35
N THR A 58 -5.61 -11.44 -11.18
CA THR A 58 -6.74 -10.66 -11.71
C THR A 58 -6.93 -9.35 -10.94
N GLY A 59 -6.89 -9.37 -9.60
CA GLY A 59 -7.03 -8.17 -8.79
C GLY A 59 -5.86 -7.21 -9.00
N TRP A 60 -4.65 -7.73 -9.19
CA TRP A 60 -3.48 -6.93 -9.51
C TRP A 60 -3.60 -6.21 -10.85
N GLN A 61 -4.10 -6.90 -11.89
CA GLN A 61 -4.36 -6.27 -13.18
C GLN A 61 -5.41 -5.15 -13.07
N GLN A 62 -6.47 -5.35 -12.29
CA GLN A 62 -7.50 -4.33 -12.05
C GLN A 62 -6.96 -3.13 -11.27
N TRP A 63 -6.14 -3.38 -10.25
CA TRP A 63 -5.45 -2.35 -9.47
C TRP A 63 -4.58 -1.47 -10.37
N GLN A 64 -3.76 -2.07 -11.23
CA GLN A 64 -2.92 -1.33 -12.18
C GLN A 64 -3.75 -0.55 -13.20
N ALA A 65 -4.85 -1.14 -13.70
CA ALA A 65 -5.74 -0.46 -14.64
C ALA A 65 -6.43 0.75 -14.02
N ALA A 66 -6.84 0.67 -12.75
CA ALA A 66 -7.48 1.76 -12.03
C ALA A 66 -6.53 2.95 -11.76
N LEU A 67 -5.22 2.70 -11.73
CA LEU A 67 -4.19 3.72 -11.54
C LEU A 67 -3.72 4.35 -12.86
N ALA A 68 -4.09 3.78 -14.00
CA ALA A 68 -3.75 4.34 -15.29
C ALA A 68 -4.45 5.70 -15.48
N PRO A 69 -3.73 6.76 -15.90
CA PRO A 69 -4.33 8.08 -16.10
C PRO A 69 -5.44 7.99 -17.16
N GLY A 70 -6.67 8.33 -16.79
CA GLY A 70 -7.82 8.38 -17.69
C GLY A 70 -9.02 7.49 -17.34
N GLN A 71 -9.08 6.87 -16.16
CA GLN A 71 -10.34 6.33 -15.64
C GLN A 71 -11.03 7.34 -14.69
N PRO A 72 -12.38 7.45 -14.78
CA PRO A 72 -13.17 8.52 -14.14
C PRO A 72 -13.15 8.50 -12.61
#